data_AF-A0A9D7K5L7-F1
#
_entry.id   AF-A0A9D7K5L7-F1
#
_cell.length_a   1.000
_cell.length_b   1.000
_cell.length_c   1.000
_cell.angle_alpha   90.00
_cell.angle_beta   90.00
_cell.angle_gamma   90.00
#
_symmetry.space_group_name_H-M   'P 1'
#
loop_
_entity.id
_entity.type
_entity.pdbx_description
1 polymer ?
#
loop_
_entity_poly.entity_id
_entity_poly.type
_entity_poly.pdbx_seq_one_letter_code
_entity_poly.pdbx_strand_id
1 'polypeptide(L)'
;MKRFLPFVLIIFSCSYVSGNDTLRYFIKSKPISELNEPYIEANLCRKPFSNKYFIDIDYGQETAIFTLRERRVSDKFGDNIEFPSRMAALNFLVNIGYYIFDHQYTFDSSGDITSQRLLLRHKNTAGHELRRFD
;
A
#
# COMPACT_ATOMS: atom_id res chain seq x y z
N MET A 1 -51.39 43.48 -10.17
CA MET A 1 -50.58 42.62 -11.05
C MET A 1 -49.17 42.55 -10.49
N LYS A 2 -48.78 41.39 -9.93
CA LYS A 2 -47.51 41.18 -9.23
C LYS A 2 -46.40 40.94 -10.27
N ARG A 3 -45.27 41.65 -10.21
CA ARG A 3 -44.11 41.39 -11.07
C ARG A 3 -42.83 41.25 -10.26
N PHE A 4 -42.34 40.01 -10.29
CA PHE A 4 -40.95 39.55 -10.38
C PHE A 4 -39.95 40.03 -9.32
N LEU A 5 -39.75 39.15 -8.34
CA LEU A 5 -38.55 39.03 -7.51
C LEU A 5 -37.43 38.37 -8.34
N PRO A 6 -36.20 38.92 -8.41
CA PRO A 6 -35.11 38.24 -9.09
C PRO A 6 -34.55 37.13 -8.18
N PHE A 7 -34.47 35.94 -8.75
CA PHE A 7 -33.92 34.73 -8.16
C PHE A 7 -32.39 34.89 -8.06
N VAL A 8 -31.88 35.17 -6.85
CA VAL A 8 -30.44 35.23 -6.58
C VAL A 8 -29.87 33.82 -6.68
N LEU A 9 -29.21 33.54 -7.80
CA LEU A 9 -28.55 32.27 -8.08
C LEU A 9 -27.20 32.26 -7.35
N ILE A 10 -27.20 31.74 -6.12
CA ILE A 10 -25.98 31.49 -5.34
C ILE A 10 -25.23 30.36 -6.04
N ILE A 11 -24.23 30.72 -6.84
CA ILE A 11 -23.24 29.78 -7.36
C ILE A 11 -22.35 29.40 -6.19
N PHE A 12 -22.71 28.33 -5.49
CA PHE A 12 -21.87 27.68 -4.49
C PHE A 12 -20.74 26.99 -5.26
N SER A 13 -19.63 27.70 -5.48
CA SER A 13 -18.43 27.10 -6.06
C SER A 13 -17.91 26.05 -5.06
N CYS A 14 -18.32 24.81 -5.27
CA CYS A 14 -17.72 23.66 -4.62
C CYS A 14 -16.30 23.56 -5.17
N SER A 15 -15.35 24.22 -4.52
CA SER A 15 -13.94 23.98 -4.74
C SER A 15 -13.69 22.53 -4.32
N TYR A 16 -13.67 21.63 -5.30
CA TYR A 16 -13.16 20.29 -5.11
C TYR A 16 -11.70 20.43 -4.70
N VAL A 17 -11.45 20.38 -3.38
CA VAL A 17 -10.12 20.12 -2.85
C VAL A 17 -9.81 18.69 -3.26
N SER A 18 -9.18 18.54 -4.42
CA SER A 18 -8.49 17.31 -4.82
C SER A 18 -7.25 17.18 -3.94
N GLY A 19 -7.46 16.77 -2.69
CA GLY A 19 -6.38 16.30 -1.85
C GLY A 19 -5.89 14.99 -2.45
N ASN A 20 -4.70 15.01 -3.06
CA ASN A 20 -3.94 13.79 -3.30
C ASN A 20 -3.57 13.20 -1.94
N ASP A 21 -4.49 12.43 -1.37
CA ASP A 21 -4.36 11.73 -0.10
C ASP A 21 -3.54 10.44 -0.30
N THR A 22 -2.39 10.57 -0.97
CA THR A 22 -1.49 9.48 -1.34
C THR A 22 -0.63 9.02 -0.15
N LEU A 23 -0.62 9.76 0.96
CA LEU A 23 0.16 9.49 2.17
C LEU A 23 -0.70 8.83 3.26
N ARG A 24 -1.22 7.63 3.00
CA ARG A 24 -2.06 6.89 3.97
C ARG A 24 -1.32 5.81 4.76
N TYR A 25 -0.19 5.36 4.27
CA TYR A 25 0.46 4.14 4.74
C TYR A 25 1.96 4.32 4.91
N PHE A 26 2.49 3.75 5.98
CA PHE A 26 3.83 4.00 6.50
C PHE A 26 4.55 2.69 6.81
N ILE A 27 5.87 2.72 6.73
CA ILE A 27 6.79 1.70 7.26
C ILE A 27 7.84 2.45 8.07
N LYS A 28 8.04 2.10 9.34
CA LYS A 28 8.99 2.80 10.23
C LYS A 28 8.82 4.34 10.18
N SER A 29 7.57 4.79 10.17
CA SER A 29 7.18 6.21 10.07
C SER A 29 7.54 6.92 8.76
N LYS A 30 8.04 6.20 7.75
CA LYS A 30 8.26 6.70 6.39
C LYS A 30 7.07 6.35 5.50
N PRO A 31 6.49 7.29 4.73
CA PRO A 31 5.44 6.97 3.78
C PRO A 31 5.92 5.96 2.72
N ILE A 32 5.08 4.99 2.39
CA ILE A 32 5.41 3.97 1.39
C ILE A 32 5.68 4.58 0.00
N SER A 33 5.07 5.73 -0.31
CA SER A 33 5.31 6.48 -1.55
C SER A 33 6.70 7.12 -1.63
N GLU A 34 7.41 7.26 -0.51
CA GLU A 34 8.74 7.86 -0.44
C GLU A 34 9.87 6.83 -0.46
N LEU A 35 9.54 5.55 -0.65
CA LEU A 35 10.54 4.51 -0.90
C LEU A 35 11.12 4.74 -2.30
N ASN A 36 12.41 5.07 -2.36
CA ASN A 36 13.11 5.38 -3.62
C ASN A 36 13.78 4.15 -4.23
N GLU A 37 13.33 2.95 -3.86
CA GLU A 37 13.91 1.70 -4.33
C GLU A 37 13.16 1.17 -5.56
N PRO A 38 13.86 0.68 -6.59
CA PRO A 38 13.23 0.15 -7.79
C PRO A 38 12.42 -1.12 -7.50
N TYR A 39 12.87 -1.90 -6.52
CA TYR A 39 12.25 -3.12 -6.04
C TYR A 39 12.17 -3.12 -4.53
N ILE A 40 11.06 -3.63 -4.01
CA ILE A 40 10.90 -3.91 -2.58
C ILE A 40 10.46 -5.34 -2.41
N GLU A 41 10.83 -5.93 -1.29
CA GLU A 41 10.34 -7.24 -0.87
C GLU A 41 9.17 -7.05 0.10
N ALA A 42 8.10 -7.80 -0.08
CA ALA A 42 7.00 -7.87 0.87
C ALA A 42 6.74 -9.31 1.30
N ASN A 43 6.57 -9.51 2.60
CA ASN A 43 6.18 -10.77 3.20
C ASN A 43 4.72 -10.66 3.65
N LEU A 44 3.86 -11.44 3.00
CA LEU A 44 2.44 -11.54 3.31
C LEU A 44 2.23 -12.73 4.24
N CYS A 45 1.89 -12.45 5.49
CA CYS A 45 1.86 -13.44 6.56
C CYS A 45 0.46 -13.56 7.15
N ARG A 46 0.06 -14.80 7.49
CA ARG A 46 -1.15 -15.03 8.29
C ARG A 46 -0.86 -14.67 9.75
N LYS A 47 -1.79 -13.96 10.39
CA LYS A 47 -1.70 -13.66 11.82
C LYS A 47 -1.92 -14.95 12.64
N PRO A 48 -1.03 -15.29 13.59
CA PRO A 48 -1.23 -16.44 14.46
C PRO A 48 -2.58 -16.37 15.17
N PHE A 49 -3.28 -17.50 15.26
CA PHE A 49 -4.59 -17.62 15.91
C PHE A 49 -5.70 -16.74 15.31
N SER A 50 -5.52 -16.23 14.09
CA SER A 50 -6.52 -15.43 13.38
C SER A 50 -6.57 -15.79 11.89
N ASN A 51 -7.67 -15.42 11.24
CA ASN A 51 -7.81 -15.53 9.78
C ASN A 51 -7.37 -14.25 9.05
N LYS A 52 -6.83 -13.28 9.80
CA LYS A 52 -6.32 -12.02 9.26
C LYS A 52 -4.89 -12.17 8.74
N TYR A 53 -4.52 -11.26 7.85
CA TYR A 53 -3.21 -11.17 7.24
C TYR A 53 -2.55 -9.83 7.55
N PHE A 54 -1.23 -9.77 7.50
CA PHE A 54 -0.46 -8.53 7.58
C PHE A 54 0.67 -8.56 6.56
N ILE A 55 1.21 -7.38 6.25
CA ILE A 55 2.31 -7.21 5.31
C ILE A 55 3.50 -6.61 6.05
N ASP A 56 4.64 -7.28 5.95
CA ASP A 56 5.93 -6.72 6.33
C ASP A 56 6.73 -6.41 5.05
N ILE A 57 7.34 -5.22 4.96
CA ILE A 57 8.09 -4.75 3.79
C ILE A 57 9.57 -4.59 4.15
N ASP A 58 10.43 -5.08 3.27
CA ASP A 58 11.87 -4.86 3.27
C ASP A 58 12.28 -4.15 1.98
N TYR A 59 13.09 -3.12 2.10
CA TYR A 59 13.59 -2.31 1.00
C TYR A 59 15.08 -2.00 1.18
N GLY A 60 15.82 -2.89 1.84
CA GLY A 60 17.26 -2.69 2.10
C GLY A 60 17.54 -1.77 3.29
N GLN A 61 16.56 -1.57 4.17
CA GLN A 61 16.72 -0.77 5.39
C GLN A 61 17.53 -1.53 6.46
N GLU A 62 18.51 -0.85 7.08
CA GLU A 62 19.17 -1.37 8.28
C GLU A 62 18.11 -1.63 9.36
N THR A 63 17.94 -2.90 9.69
CA THR A 63 16.95 -3.35 10.66
C THR A 63 17.65 -4.08 11.78
N ALA A 64 17.49 -3.59 13.00
CA ALA A 64 17.90 -4.32 14.18
C ALA A 64 17.12 -5.64 14.22
N ILE A 65 17.82 -6.75 14.42
CA ILE A 65 17.30 -8.13 14.35
C ILE A 65 16.09 -8.35 15.32
N PHE A 66 15.88 -7.46 16.29
CA PHE A 66 14.83 -7.54 17.31
C PHE A 66 13.53 -6.79 17.01
N THR A 67 13.41 -6.01 15.93
CA THR A 67 12.21 -5.18 15.69
C THR A 67 11.45 -5.55 14.41
N LEU A 68 10.87 -6.76 14.39
CA LEU A 68 9.93 -7.22 13.35
C LEU A 68 8.77 -6.23 13.10
N ARG A 69 8.38 -5.47 14.13
CA ARG A 69 7.32 -4.46 14.04
C ARG A 69 7.69 -3.26 13.15
N GLU A 70 8.97 -2.95 12.96
CA GLU A 70 9.42 -1.82 12.15
C GLU A 70 9.21 -2.03 10.65
N ARG A 71 9.13 -3.29 10.22
CA ARG A 71 8.89 -3.64 8.80
C ARG A 71 7.40 -3.67 8.46
N ARG A 72 6.52 -3.62 9.45
CA ARG A 72 5.08 -3.76 9.24
C ARG A 72 4.48 -2.52 8.62
N VAL A 73 3.57 -2.72 7.67
CA VAL A 73 2.74 -1.66 7.13
C VAL A 73 1.79 -1.14 8.22
N SER A 74 1.88 0.15 8.50
CA SER A 74 1.03 0.85 9.45
C SER A 74 0.25 1.98 8.78
N ASP A 75 -0.80 2.44 9.43
CA ASP A 75 -1.46 3.70 9.08
C ASP A 75 -0.67 4.92 9.58
N LYS A 76 -1.22 6.12 9.36
CA LYS A 76 -0.66 7.39 9.80
C LYS A 76 -0.60 7.58 11.32
N PHE A 77 -1.35 6.80 12.07
CA PHE A 77 -1.37 6.82 13.54
C PHE A 77 -0.38 5.81 14.13
N GLY A 78 0.24 4.96 13.30
CA GLY A 78 1.19 3.94 13.71
C GLY A 78 0.52 2.59 14.05
N ASP A 79 -0.77 2.45 13.75
CA ASP A 79 -1.50 1.21 13.94
C ASP A 79 -1.23 0.24 12.79
N ASN A 80 -0.93 -1.01 13.14
CA ASN A 80 -0.65 -2.06 12.16
C ASN A 80 -1.91 -2.38 11.36
N ILE A 81 -1.77 -2.44 10.04
CA ILE A 81 -2.90 -2.75 9.16
C ILE A 81 -3.06 -4.27 9.08
N GLU A 82 -4.31 -4.71 9.28
CA GLU A 82 -4.70 -6.10 9.15
C GLU A 82 -5.70 -6.25 8.01
N PHE A 83 -5.50 -7.30 7.22
CA PHE A 83 -6.32 -7.60 6.06
C PHE A 83 -7.22 -8.81 6.33
N PRO A 84 -8.49 -8.78 5.90
CA PRO A 84 -9.42 -9.88 6.11
C PRO A 84 -9.09 -11.12 5.27
N SER A 85 -8.31 -10.95 4.20
CA SER A 85 -7.89 -12.03 3.32
C SER A 85 -6.56 -11.72 2.64
N ARG A 86 -5.91 -12.75 2.11
CA ARG A 86 -4.71 -12.63 1.26
C ARG A 86 -4.97 -11.70 0.06
N MET A 87 -6.11 -11.88 -0.60
CA MET A 87 -6.51 -11.08 -1.76
C MET A 87 -6.66 -9.60 -1.42
N ALA A 88 -7.24 -9.28 -0.25
CA ALA A 88 -7.35 -7.89 0.20
C ALA A 88 -5.98 -7.24 0.39
N ALA A 89 -5.01 -7.99 0.91
CA ALA A 89 -3.64 -7.52 1.07
C ALA A 89 -2.91 -7.33 -0.27
N LEU A 90 -3.11 -8.23 -1.24
CA LEU A 90 -2.56 -8.09 -2.59
C LEU A 90 -3.17 -6.89 -3.32
N ASN A 91 -4.49 -6.73 -3.24
CA ASN A 91 -5.20 -5.57 -3.80
C ASN A 91 -4.70 -4.25 -3.20
N PHE A 92 -4.42 -4.24 -1.89
CA PHE A 92 -3.80 -3.10 -1.24
C PHE A 92 -2.46 -2.71 -1.89
N LEU A 93 -1.54 -3.67 -2.08
CA LEU A 93 -0.24 -3.42 -2.72
C LEU A 93 -0.37 -2.85 -4.14
N VAL A 94 -1.31 -3.39 -4.92
CA VAL A 94 -1.60 -2.91 -6.28
C VAL A 94 -2.17 -1.50 -6.28
N ASN A 95 -3.04 -1.20 -5.33
CA ASN A 95 -3.69 0.11 -5.18
C ASN A 95 -2.71 1.21 -4.78
N ILE A 96 -1.72 0.89 -3.94
CA ILE A 96 -0.70 1.86 -3.52
C ILE A 96 0.45 2.03 -4.52
N GLY A 97 0.37 1.39 -5.70
CA GLY A 97 1.30 1.66 -6.80
C GLY A 97 2.43 0.64 -6.96
N TYR A 98 2.26 -0.61 -6.51
CA TYR A 98 3.21 -1.68 -6.83
C TYR A 98 2.62 -2.70 -7.80
N TYR A 99 3.49 -3.28 -8.61
CA TYR A 99 3.22 -4.49 -9.38
C TYR A 99 3.95 -5.67 -8.75
N ILE A 100 3.30 -6.82 -8.72
CA ILE A 100 3.93 -8.06 -8.27
C ILE A 100 4.77 -8.57 -9.43
N PHE A 101 6.09 -8.57 -9.27
CA PHE A 101 7.04 -9.04 -10.27
C PHE A 101 7.33 -10.53 -10.11
N ASP A 102 7.48 -11.00 -8.87
CA ASP A 102 7.68 -12.42 -8.55
C ASP A 102 7.03 -12.77 -7.20
N HIS A 103 6.75 -14.04 -6.97
CA HIS A 103 6.21 -14.53 -5.71
C HIS A 103 6.61 -15.98 -5.38
N GLN A 104 6.75 -16.25 -4.09
CA GLN A 104 7.06 -17.59 -3.56
C GLN A 104 6.18 -17.89 -2.35
N TYR A 105 5.67 -19.13 -2.28
CA TYR A 105 4.87 -19.60 -1.16
C TYR A 105 5.72 -20.40 -0.18
N THR A 106 5.50 -20.15 1.10
CA THR A 106 6.00 -20.99 2.19
C THR A 106 4.84 -21.82 2.72
N PHE A 107 5.09 -23.12 2.86
CA PHE A 107 4.14 -24.09 3.40
C PHE A 107 4.62 -24.58 4.76
N ASP A 108 3.69 -24.86 5.66
CA ASP A 108 4.00 -25.64 6.86
C ASP A 108 4.06 -27.15 6.57
N SER A 109 4.35 -27.93 7.61
CA SER A 109 4.37 -29.40 7.55
C SER A 109 3.02 -30.03 7.20
N SER A 110 1.91 -29.31 7.37
CA SER A 110 0.57 -29.75 6.96
C SER A 110 0.25 -29.43 5.49
N GLY A 111 1.12 -28.68 4.80
CA GLY A 111 0.88 -28.22 3.43
C GLY A 111 0.03 -26.95 3.36
N ASP A 112 -0.24 -26.29 4.49
CA ASP A 112 -0.95 -25.02 4.53
C ASP A 112 0.02 -23.86 4.26
N ILE A 113 -0.44 -22.88 3.47
CA ILE A 113 0.37 -21.69 3.15
C ILE A 113 0.47 -20.81 4.39
N THR A 114 1.67 -20.67 4.93
CA THR A 114 1.97 -19.84 6.11
C THR A 114 2.33 -18.42 5.74
N SER A 115 3.14 -18.24 4.71
CA SER A 115 3.55 -16.94 4.19
C SER A 115 3.72 -16.95 2.68
N GLN A 116 3.68 -15.76 2.09
CA GLN A 116 3.99 -15.54 0.69
C GLN A 116 4.99 -14.39 0.61
N ARG A 117 6.18 -14.68 0.09
CA ARG A 117 7.19 -13.68 -0.24
C ARG A 117 6.88 -13.11 -1.62
N LEU A 118 6.95 -11.80 -1.75
CA LEU A 118 6.61 -11.04 -2.96
C LEU A 118 7.78 -10.13 -3.32
N LEU A 119 8.19 -10.17 -4.58
CA LEU A 119 9.06 -9.14 -5.15
C LEU A 119 8.17 -8.13 -5.87
N LEU A 120 8.20 -6.88 -5.40
CA LEU A 120 7.34 -5.81 -5.89
C LEU A 120 8.16 -4.76 -6.63
N ARG A 121 7.59 -4.22 -7.71
CA ARG A 121 8.17 -3.11 -8.49
C ARG A 121 7.21 -1.92 -8.49
N HIS A 122 7.72 -0.72 -8.22
CA HIS A 122 6.88 0.48 -8.20
C HIS A 122 6.47 0.91 -9.63
N LYS A 123 5.22 1.38 -9.83
CA LYS A 123 4.69 1.73 -11.17
C LYS A 123 5.51 2.82 -11.87
N ASN A 124 6.00 3.81 -11.12
CA ASN A 124 6.77 4.93 -11.70
C ASN A 124 8.10 4.48 -12.31
N THR A 125 8.69 3.38 -11.82
CA THR A 125 9.97 2.86 -12.32
C THR A 125 9.79 1.97 -13.56
N ALA A 126 8.58 1.47 -13.83
CA ALA A 126 8.28 0.65 -15.00
C ALA A 126 8.25 1.45 -16.32
N GLY A 127 7.85 2.72 -16.26
CA GLY A 127 7.77 3.58 -17.45
C GLY A 127 9.11 4.11 -17.97
N HIS A 128 10.16 4.12 -17.15
CA HIS A 128 11.46 4.70 -17.51
C HIS A 128 12.39 3.76 -18.29
N GLU A 129 12.19 2.44 -18.23
CA GLU A 129 13.01 1.47 -18.98
C GLU A 129 12.47 1.15 -20.37
N LEU A 130 11.15 1.28 -20.60
CA LEU A 130 10.54 1.10 -21.92
C LEU A 130 10.93 2.18 -22.94
N ARG A 131 11.67 3.22 -22.52
CA ARG A 131 12.21 4.27 -23.39
C ARG A 131 13.72 4.16 -23.65
N ARG A 132 14.39 3.13 -23.13
CA ARG A 132 15.84 2.93 -23.35
C ARG A 132 16.16 1.89 -24.43
N PHE A 133 15.15 1.29 -25.04
CA PHE A 133 15.31 0.26 -26.08
C PHE A 133 14.77 0.69 -27.45
N ASP A 134 14.53 1.98 -27.64
CA ASP A 134 14.21 2.58 -28.95
C ASP A 134 15.42 3.37 -29.48
#